data_AF-A0A5N4AJN3-F1
#
_entry.id   AF-A0A5N4AJN3-F1
#
_cell.length_a   1.000
_cell.length_b   1.000
_cell.length_c   1.000
_cell.angle_alpha   90.00
_cell.angle_beta   90.00
_cell.angle_gamma   90.00
#
_symmetry.space_group_name_H-M   'P 1'
#
loop_
_entity.id
_entity.type
_entity.pdbx_description
1 polymer ?
#
loop_
_entity_poly.entity_id
_entity_poly.type
_entity_poly.pdbx_seq_one_letter_code
_entity_poly.pdbx_strand_id
1 'polypeptide(L)'
;MWKAADFNGDGLLEGDEWVAFSHPEEHPEMLPHILEQTLRDKDVNKDGAIDFQEFIGDRGLDHDQEWLYTEKEKFDQELDLNRDSKLTGNEILSWIVPSNE
;
A
#
# COMPACT_ATOMS: atom_id res chain seq x y z
N MET A 1 1.59 6.43 11.28
CA MET A 1 2.42 7.38 10.49
C MET A 1 3.21 8.36 11.35
N TRP A 2 2.59 9.22 12.17
CA TRP A 2 3.34 10.21 12.97
C TRP A 2 4.43 9.61 13.87
N LYS A 3 4.10 8.56 14.64
CA LYS A 3 5.07 7.81 15.45
C LYS A 3 6.15 7.05 14.67
N ALA A 4 5.93 6.80 13.38
CA ALA A 4 6.91 6.10 12.55
C ALA A 4 7.95 7.10 12.01
N ALA A 5 7.52 8.35 11.76
CA ALA A 5 8.39 9.42 11.28
C ALA A 5 9.17 10.12 12.40
N ASP A 6 8.71 10.00 13.65
CA ASP A 6 9.40 10.45 14.87
C ASP A 6 10.49 9.43 15.24
N PHE A 7 11.68 9.60 14.65
CA PHE A 7 12.82 8.69 14.85
C PHE A 7 13.47 8.88 16.22
N ASN A 8 13.44 10.10 16.75
CA ASN A 8 14.04 10.44 18.03
C ASN A 8 13.09 10.18 19.24
N GLY A 9 11.79 9.97 18.98
CA GLY A 9 10.76 9.69 19.97
C GLY A 9 10.40 10.88 20.86
N ASP A 10 10.72 12.10 20.42
CA ASP A 10 10.53 13.33 21.19
C ASP A 10 9.11 13.90 21.07
N GLY A 11 8.30 13.32 20.18
CA GLY A 11 6.94 13.75 19.92
C GLY A 11 6.85 15.07 19.15
N LEU A 12 7.88 15.38 18.37
CA LEU A 12 7.95 16.44 17.37
C LEU A 12 8.46 15.80 16.07
N LEU A 13 8.27 16.50 14.95
CA LEU A 13 8.87 16.09 13.67
C LEU A 13 9.78 17.23 13.24
N GLU A 14 11.08 17.08 13.45
CA GLU A 14 12.07 18.04 12.94
C GLU A 14 12.35 17.81 11.45
N GLY A 15 13.08 18.70 10.78
CA GLY A 15 13.18 18.78 9.30
C GLY A 15 13.13 17.45 8.54
N ASP A 16 14.09 16.54 8.78
CA ASP A 16 14.15 15.22 8.15
C ASP A 16 12.96 14.30 8.52
N GLU A 17 12.48 14.35 9.76
CA GLU A 17 11.30 13.61 10.24
C GLU A 17 10.00 14.15 9.62
N TRP A 18 9.92 15.46 9.38
CA TRP A 18 8.80 16.09 8.70
C TRP A 18 8.76 15.73 7.21
N VAL A 19 9.93 15.62 6.57
CA VAL A 19 10.05 15.10 5.20
C VAL A 19 9.65 13.62 5.18
N ALA A 20 10.13 12.81 6.13
CA ALA A 20 9.72 11.41 6.28
C ALA A 20 8.22 11.25 6.56
N PHE A 21 7.57 12.21 7.22
CA PHE A 21 6.12 12.21 7.40
C PHE A 21 5.36 12.68 6.16
N SER A 22 5.90 13.66 5.43
CA SER A 22 5.25 14.27 4.26
C SER A 22 5.42 13.45 2.99
N HIS A 23 6.59 12.84 2.82
CA HIS A 23 6.96 11.95 1.72
C HIS A 23 7.55 10.65 2.31
N PRO A 24 6.74 9.86 3.04
CA PRO A 24 7.19 8.60 3.64
C PRO A 24 7.63 7.59 2.57
N GLU A 25 7.22 7.83 1.33
CA GLU A 25 7.62 7.12 0.13
C GLU A 25 9.09 7.32 -0.27
N GLU A 26 9.70 8.46 0.06
CA GLU A 26 11.11 8.74 -0.22
C GLU A 26 12.05 8.20 0.88
N HIS A 27 11.47 7.72 2.00
CA HIS A 27 12.22 7.26 3.16
C HIS A 27 12.09 5.74 3.37
N PRO A 28 13.16 4.95 3.15
CA PRO A 28 13.12 3.49 3.26
C PRO A 28 12.75 2.98 4.66
N GLU A 29 13.01 3.78 5.70
CA GLU A 29 12.63 3.46 7.09
C GLU A 29 11.11 3.55 7.32
N MET A 30 10.42 4.37 6.52
CA MET A 30 8.97 4.55 6.59
C MET A 30 8.21 3.53 5.75
N LEU A 31 8.81 3.03 4.66
CA LEU A 31 8.22 1.99 3.79
C LEU A 31 7.63 0.79 4.56
N PRO A 32 8.35 0.09 5.47
CA PRO A 32 7.77 -1.03 6.20
C PRO A 32 6.57 -0.64 7.06
N HIS A 33 6.57 0.57 7.63
CA HIS A 33 5.44 1.06 8.43
C HIS A 33 4.23 1.45 7.57
N ILE A 34 4.46 2.04 6.41
CA ILE A 34 3.39 2.31 5.42
C ILE A 34 2.79 0.98 4.96
N LEU A 35 3.63 0.02 4.61
CA LEU A 35 3.21 -1.31 4.20
C LEU A 35 2.38 -2.00 5.28
N GLU A 36 2.89 -2.06 6.52
CA GLU A 36 2.14 -2.64 7.64
C GLU A 36 0.81 -1.94 7.90
N GLN A 37 0.75 -0.61 7.73
CA GLN A 37 -0.48 0.14 7.91
C GLN A 37 -1.49 -0.17 6.80
N THR A 38 -1.03 -0.25 5.56
CA THR A 38 -1.89 -0.60 4.42
C THR A 38 -2.38 -2.04 4.52
N LEU A 39 -1.50 -2.98 4.87
CA LEU A 39 -1.90 -4.36 5.17
C LEU A 39 -2.94 -4.36 6.30
N ARG A 40 -2.71 -3.66 7.41
CA ARG A 40 -3.69 -3.62 8.50
C ARG A 40 -5.09 -3.12 8.08
N ASP A 41 -5.16 -2.23 7.10
CA ASP A 41 -6.42 -1.64 6.62
C ASP A 41 -7.08 -2.48 5.51
N LYS A 42 -6.26 -3.06 4.62
CA LYS A 42 -6.70 -3.78 3.41
C LYS A 42 -6.67 -5.29 3.55
N ASP A 43 -5.65 -5.84 4.18
CA ASP A 43 -5.45 -7.27 4.42
C ASP A 43 -6.36 -7.72 5.57
N VAL A 44 -7.53 -8.21 5.17
CA VAL A 44 -8.58 -8.73 6.05
C VAL A 44 -8.20 -10.11 6.56
N ASN A 45 -7.56 -10.91 5.69
CA ASN A 45 -7.22 -12.30 5.95
C ASN A 45 -5.90 -12.46 6.78
N LYS A 46 -5.12 -11.38 6.88
CA LYS A 46 -3.82 -11.26 7.56
C LYS A 46 -2.73 -12.19 7.02
N ASP A 47 -2.74 -12.47 5.73
CA ASP A 47 -1.73 -13.29 5.06
C ASP A 47 -0.49 -12.49 4.63
N GLY A 48 -0.50 -11.17 4.80
CA GLY A 48 0.59 -10.28 4.43
C GLY A 48 0.64 -9.93 2.95
N ALA A 49 -0.42 -10.25 2.21
CA ALA A 49 -0.64 -9.86 0.83
C ALA A 49 -2.04 -9.22 0.70
N ILE A 50 -2.28 -8.54 -0.43
CA ILE A 50 -3.60 -8.02 -0.76
C ILE A 50 -4.09 -8.79 -1.98
N ASP A 51 -5.09 -9.64 -1.80
CA ASP A 51 -5.72 -10.32 -2.93
C ASP A 51 -6.72 -9.42 -3.67
N PHE A 52 -7.13 -9.84 -4.87
CA PHE A 52 -8.06 -9.05 -5.69
C PHE A 52 -9.36 -8.72 -4.96
N GLN A 53 -9.85 -9.62 -4.09
CA GLN A 53 -11.07 -9.41 -3.33
C GLN A 53 -10.89 -8.35 -2.24
N GLU A 54 -9.73 -8.32 -1.60
CA GLU A 54 -9.33 -7.28 -0.64
C GLU A 54 -9.06 -5.93 -1.32
N PHE A 55 -8.53 -5.95 -2.55
CA PHE A 55 -8.27 -4.75 -3.34
C PHE A 55 -9.55 -4.00 -3.70
N ILE A 56 -10.53 -4.70 -4.30
CA ILE A 56 -11.86 -4.14 -4.59
C ILE A 56 -12.67 -3.89 -3.31
N GLY A 57 -12.41 -4.69 -2.26
CA GLY A 57 -13.12 -4.66 -1.00
C GLY A 57 -14.63 -4.72 -1.16
N ASP A 58 -15.33 -3.94 -0.34
CA ASP A 58 -16.80 -3.84 -0.37
C ASP A 58 -17.33 -3.19 -1.67
N ARG A 59 -16.51 -2.40 -2.37
CA ARG A 59 -16.92 -1.76 -3.64
C ARG A 59 -17.19 -2.80 -4.73
N GLY A 60 -16.47 -3.92 -4.70
CA GLY A 60 -16.69 -5.01 -5.64
C GLY A 60 -18.04 -5.72 -5.48
N LEU A 61 -18.72 -5.56 -4.34
CA LEU A 61 -20.02 -6.19 -4.09
C LEU A 61 -21.18 -5.44 -4.74
N ASP A 62 -21.04 -4.14 -4.97
CA ASP A 62 -22.07 -3.26 -5.56
C ASP A 62 -21.87 -3.02 -7.06
N HIS A 63 -20.72 -3.43 -7.62
CA HIS A 63 -20.36 -3.21 -9.02
C HIS A 63 -20.57 -4.43 -9.93
N ASP A 64 -20.81 -4.16 -11.22
CA ASP A 64 -20.98 -5.17 -12.26
C ASP A 64 -19.71 -5.97 -12.58
N GLN A 65 -19.90 -7.17 -13.16
CA GLN A 65 -18.81 -8.06 -13.56
C GLN A 65 -17.82 -7.43 -14.55
N GLU A 66 -18.27 -6.50 -15.41
CA GLU A 66 -17.38 -5.77 -16.33
C GLU A 66 -16.41 -4.84 -15.60
N TRP A 67 -16.87 -4.18 -14.53
CA TRP A 67 -16.01 -3.34 -13.71
C TRP A 67 -14.98 -4.20 -12.97
N LEU A 68 -15.43 -5.33 -12.41
CA LEU A 68 -14.54 -6.31 -11.78
C LEU A 68 -13.48 -6.84 -12.76
N TYR A 69 -13.86 -7.13 -13.99
CA TYR A 69 -12.93 -7.61 -15.01
C TYR A 69 -11.88 -6.54 -15.35
N THR A 70 -12.32 -5.29 -15.55
CA THR A 70 -11.43 -4.16 -15.85
C THR A 70 -10.46 -3.89 -14.71
N GLU A 71 -10.94 -3.86 -13.47
CA GLU A 71 -10.10 -3.67 -12.30
C GLU A 71 -9.16 -4.85 -12.08
N LYS A 72 -9.61 -6.07 -12.37
CA LYS A 72 -8.73 -7.24 -12.31
C LYS A 72 -7.62 -7.15 -13.35
N GLU A 73 -7.92 -6.75 -14.58
CA GLU A 73 -6.89 -6.57 -15.61
C GLU A 73 -5.89 -5.49 -15.23
N LYS A 74 -6.35 -4.35 -14.69
CA LYS A 74 -5.44 -3.31 -14.21
C LYS A 74 -4.60 -3.77 -13.03
N PHE A 75 -5.20 -4.46 -12.08
CA PHE A 75 -4.49 -5.04 -10.95
C PHE A 75 -3.37 -5.98 -11.44
N ASP A 76 -3.70 -6.88 -12.38
CA ASP A 76 -2.75 -7.86 -12.93
C ASP A 76 -1.67 -7.23 -13.83
N GLN A 77 -1.99 -6.14 -14.54
CA GLN A 77 -1.08 -5.49 -15.48
C GLN A 77 -0.22 -4.38 -14.85
N GLU A 78 -0.80 -3.62 -13.92
CA GLU A 78 -0.17 -2.43 -13.34
C GLU A 78 0.46 -2.71 -11.97
N LEU A 79 -0.11 -3.63 -11.18
CA LEU A 79 0.28 -3.83 -9.78
C LEU A 79 0.95 -5.18 -9.53
N ASP A 80 0.41 -6.26 -10.12
CA ASP A 80 0.92 -7.63 -9.98
C ASP A 80 2.10 -7.88 -10.94
N LEU A 81 3.30 -7.51 -10.47
CA LEU A 81 4.53 -7.68 -11.22
C LEU A 81 4.93 -9.16 -11.31
N ASN A 82 4.62 -9.93 -10.27
CA ASN A 82 5.02 -11.32 -10.13
C ASN A 82 3.98 -12.32 -10.71
N ARG A 83 2.78 -11.84 -11.04
CA ARG A 83 1.61 -12.59 -11.55
C ARG A 83 1.13 -13.70 -10.64
N ASP A 84 1.22 -13.50 -9.32
CA ASP A 84 0.73 -14.43 -8.31
C ASP A 84 -0.74 -14.21 -7.92
N SER A 85 -1.42 -13.28 -8.61
CA SER A 85 -2.80 -12.85 -8.35
C SER A 85 -3.01 -12.17 -7.01
N LYS A 86 -1.93 -11.71 -6.36
CA LYS A 86 -1.94 -10.96 -5.11
C LYS A 86 -0.90 -9.84 -5.19
N LEU A 87 -1.04 -8.83 -4.34
CA LEU A 87 0.02 -7.85 -4.14
C LEU A 87 0.79 -8.23 -2.90
N THR A 88 2.06 -8.56 -3.09
CA THR A 88 2.98 -8.80 -1.97
C THR A 88 3.61 -7.48 -1.51
N GLY A 89 4.28 -7.48 -0.36
CA GLY A 89 4.76 -6.25 0.25
C GLY A 89 5.55 -5.31 -0.67
N ASN A 90 6.33 -5.85 -1.60
CA ASN A 90 7.07 -5.01 -2.56
C ASN A 90 6.18 -4.35 -3.61
N GLU A 91 5.13 -5.05 -4.07
CA GLU A 91 4.14 -4.55 -5.03
C GLU A 91 3.18 -3.56 -4.38
N ILE A 92 2.77 -3.85 -3.14
CA ILE A 92 1.99 -2.92 -2.31
C ILE A 92 2.76 -1.62 -2.11
N LEU A 93 4.07 -1.70 -1.86
CA LEU A 93 4.91 -0.50 -1.76
C LEU A 93 4.93 0.28 -3.07
N SER A 94 5.14 -0.35 -4.22
CA SER A 94 5.08 0.32 -5.53
C SER A 94 3.69 0.88 -5.87
N TRP A 95 2.62 0.28 -5.35
CA TRP A 95 1.26 0.78 -5.52
C TRP A 95 1.01 2.06 -4.72
N ILE A 96 1.50 2.10 -3.47
CA ILE A 96 1.33 3.26 -2.58
C ILE A 96 2.33 4.37 -2.92
N VAL A 97 3.52 3.98 -3.38
CA VAL A 97 4.61 4.85 -3.81
C VAL A 97 4.69 4.77 -5.33
N PRO A 98 3.87 5.53 -6.07
CA PRO A 98 4.02 5.62 -7.50
C PRO A 98 5.35 6.34 -7.79
N SER A 99 6.41 5.57 -7.97
CA SER A 99 7.66 6.08 -8.51
C SER A 99 7.39 6.54 -9.94
N ASN A 100 7.19 7.84 -10.09
CA ASN A 100 7.09 8.47 -11.39
C ASN A 100 8.51 8.56 -11.98
N GLU A 101 9.01 7.46 -12.56
CA GLU A 101 10.17 7.50 -13.45
C GLU A 101 9.94 8.44 -14.64
#